data_AF-A0A2T5BNX3-F1
#
_entry.id   AF-A0A2T5BNX3-F1
#
_cell.length_a   1.000
_cell.length_b   1.000
_cell.length_c   1.000
_cell.angle_alpha   90.00
_cell.angle_beta   90.00
_cell.angle_gamma   90.00
#
_symmetry.space_group_name_H-M   'P 1'
#
loop_
_entity.id
_entity.type
_entity.pdbx_description
1 polymer ?
#
loop_
_entity_poly.entity_id
_entity_poly.type
_entity_poly.pdbx_seq_one_letter_code
_entity_poly.pdbx_strand_id
1 'polypeptide(L)'
;MEGEREKRQDIEEAVEALRGLSPIQVEVLTGIIAKFAEEQEREHLRKDFLDADAFEYFSTRLAAHHASSGVALKKENFEHILEHSFKRSGHVASLTGSMVNRGADLEVDGHAYSLKTEAAAGLNPKKITISKLMEARWIRDLDSHADAPEQVRMRVLSHLQEYERIFMLRSYGNEQRVRYDLREIPKDVLALVEHLEPDDFGRLTKAGGTGANVMMNGRKAFRLVLDGSVEKVTISGLDVELCPLHAWWELGRPG
;
A
#
# COMPACT_ATOMS: atom_id res chain seq x y z
N MET A 1 -6.00 -39.02 5.47
CA MET A 1 -4.90 -39.84 4.92
C MET A 1 -4.45 -39.37 3.54
N GLU A 2 -5.32 -38.81 2.69
CA GLU A 2 -4.92 -38.18 1.41
C GLU A 2 -4.09 -36.90 1.60
N GLY A 3 -4.57 -35.94 2.41
CA GLY A 3 -3.84 -34.69 2.66
C GLY A 3 -2.53 -34.80 3.48
N GLU A 4 -2.23 -35.95 4.08
CA GLU A 4 -0.90 -36.21 4.69
C GLU A 4 0.08 -36.86 3.71
N ARG A 5 -0.41 -37.50 2.65
CA ARG A 5 0.42 -38.05 1.57
C ARG A 5 0.81 -36.96 0.57
N GLU A 6 -0.11 -36.07 0.20
CA GLU A 6 0.19 -34.90 -0.66
C GLU A 6 1.25 -34.00 -0.01
N LYS A 7 1.13 -33.69 1.29
CA LYS A 7 2.12 -32.89 2.03
C LYS A 7 3.55 -33.45 2.01
N ARG A 8 3.74 -34.76 1.82
CA ARG A 8 5.08 -35.37 1.74
C ARG A 8 5.63 -35.37 0.32
N GLN A 9 4.77 -35.41 -0.69
CA GLN A 9 5.20 -35.33 -2.08
C GLN A 9 5.83 -33.96 -2.38
N ASP A 10 5.22 -32.86 -1.92
CA ASP A 10 5.78 -31.51 -2.08
C ASP A 10 7.18 -31.40 -1.43
N ILE A 11 7.40 -32.08 -0.30
CA ILE A 11 8.69 -32.11 0.40
C ILE A 11 9.70 -32.93 -0.41
N GLU A 12 9.31 -34.08 -0.93
CA GLU A 12 10.17 -34.94 -1.75
C GLU A 12 10.60 -34.22 -3.04
N GLU A 13 9.66 -33.56 -3.72
CA GLU A 13 9.94 -32.72 -4.89
C GLU A 13 10.88 -31.56 -4.57
N ALA A 14 10.67 -30.88 -3.43
CA ALA A 14 11.57 -29.83 -2.97
C ALA A 14 12.98 -30.35 -2.66
N VAL A 15 13.09 -31.51 -1.98
CA VAL A 15 14.38 -32.14 -1.66
C VAL A 15 15.12 -32.54 -2.94
N GLU A 16 14.42 -33.07 -3.94
CA GLU A 16 15.04 -33.43 -5.22
C GLU A 16 15.50 -32.17 -5.98
N ALA A 17 14.68 -31.11 -6.00
CA ALA A 17 15.08 -29.83 -6.60
C ALA A 17 16.33 -29.25 -5.92
N LEU A 18 16.42 -29.33 -4.59
CA LEU A 18 17.59 -28.87 -3.83
C LEU A 18 18.89 -29.59 -4.22
N ARG A 19 18.83 -30.88 -4.61
CA ARG A 19 20.01 -31.65 -5.05
C ARG A 19 20.60 -31.14 -6.36
N GLY A 20 19.79 -30.49 -7.20
CA GLY A 20 20.22 -29.92 -8.48
C GLY A 20 20.85 -28.53 -8.38
N LEU A 21 20.89 -27.93 -7.18
CA LEU A 21 21.35 -26.56 -7.00
C LEU A 21 22.86 -26.46 -6.76
N SER A 22 23.43 -25.33 -7.17
CA SER A 22 24.80 -24.98 -6.82
C SER A 22 24.95 -24.72 -5.30
N PRO A 23 26.16 -24.85 -4.73
CA PRO A 23 26.39 -24.57 -3.31
C PRO A 23 25.88 -23.19 -2.85
N ILE A 24 26.06 -22.15 -3.67
CA ILE A 24 25.61 -20.78 -3.37
C ILE A 24 24.07 -20.70 -3.34
N GLN A 25 23.37 -21.38 -4.25
CA GLN A 25 21.91 -21.40 -4.26
C GLN A 25 21.35 -22.13 -3.02
N VAL A 26 21.99 -23.22 -2.61
CA VAL A 26 21.63 -23.93 -1.36
C VAL A 26 21.85 -23.04 -0.15
N GLU A 27 22.95 -22.29 -0.08
CA GLU A 27 23.22 -21.32 0.98
C GLU A 27 22.10 -20.26 1.09
N VAL A 28 21.74 -19.63 -0.02
CA VAL A 28 20.66 -18.63 -0.07
C VAL A 28 19.32 -19.22 0.38
N LEU A 29 18.96 -20.40 -0.13
CA LEU A 29 17.70 -21.05 0.25
C LEU A 29 17.69 -21.48 1.71
N THR A 30 18.83 -21.90 2.26
CA THR A 30 18.95 -22.22 3.69
C THR A 30 18.65 -20.99 4.55
N GLY A 31 19.13 -19.81 4.16
CA GLY A 31 18.78 -18.55 4.80
C GLY A 31 17.28 -18.24 4.78
N ILE A 32 16.62 -18.48 3.63
CA ILE A 32 15.17 -18.30 3.48
C ILE A 32 14.39 -19.29 4.36
N ILE A 33 14.76 -20.57 4.33
CA ILE A 33 14.12 -21.62 5.15
C ILE A 33 14.28 -21.31 6.64
N ALA A 34 15.46 -20.87 7.07
CA ALA A 34 15.69 -20.47 8.46
C ALA A 34 14.75 -19.32 8.87
N LYS A 35 14.53 -18.33 8.00
CA LYS A 35 13.55 -17.26 8.25
C LYS A 35 12.11 -17.72 8.28
N PHE A 36 11.72 -18.71 7.47
CA PHE A 36 10.38 -19.29 7.59
C PHE A 36 10.17 -20.05 8.90
N ALA A 37 11.25 -20.54 9.52
CA ALA A 37 11.21 -21.18 10.82
C ALA A 37 11.23 -20.20 12.01
N GLU A 38 11.57 -18.92 11.79
CA GLU A 38 11.47 -17.89 12.83
C GLU A 38 9.99 -17.61 13.17
N GLU A 39 9.72 -17.29 14.44
CA GLU A 39 8.40 -16.88 14.88
C GLU A 39 8.04 -15.52 14.24
N GLN A 40 6.99 -15.53 13.43
CA GLN A 40 6.45 -14.34 12.77
C GLN A 40 5.14 -13.98 13.46
N GLU A 41 5.10 -12.80 14.08
CA GLU A 41 3.86 -12.30 14.64
C GLU A 41 3.05 -11.68 13.51
N ARG A 42 1.81 -12.14 13.36
CA ARG A 42 0.90 -11.63 12.34
C ARG A 42 -0.53 -11.78 12.80
N GLU A 43 -1.40 -10.88 12.34
CA GLU A 43 -2.83 -10.95 12.62
C GLU A 43 -3.63 -10.50 11.41
N HIS A 44 -4.72 -11.22 11.15
CA HIS A 44 -5.67 -10.94 10.09
C HIS A 44 -7.00 -10.48 10.71
N LEU A 45 -7.18 -9.17 10.80
CA LEU A 45 -8.28 -8.52 11.52
C LEU A 45 -9.54 -8.40 10.68
N ARG A 46 -9.41 -8.12 9.38
CA ARG A 46 -10.53 -7.94 8.45
C ARG A 46 -10.32 -8.78 7.19
N LYS A 47 -11.32 -9.58 6.85
CA LYS A 47 -11.27 -10.62 5.81
C LYS A 47 -12.10 -10.27 4.56
N ASP A 48 -12.53 -9.01 4.45
CA ASP A 48 -13.33 -8.49 3.34
C ASP A 48 -12.46 -7.97 2.18
N PHE A 49 -11.13 -8.10 2.30
CA PHE A 49 -10.19 -7.78 1.22
C PHE A 49 -9.25 -8.95 0.94
N LEU A 50 -8.53 -9.44 1.95
CA LEU A 50 -7.76 -10.68 1.84
C LEU A 50 -8.58 -11.81 2.44
N ASP A 51 -8.69 -12.94 1.72
CA ASP A 51 -9.14 -14.18 2.35
C ASP A 51 -7.99 -14.85 3.12
N ALA A 52 -8.25 -16.00 3.74
CA ALA A 52 -7.25 -16.70 4.55
C ALA A 52 -6.03 -17.17 3.72
N ASP A 53 -6.25 -17.62 2.49
CA ASP A 53 -5.21 -18.19 1.64
C ASP A 53 -4.35 -17.08 1.01
N ALA A 54 -4.97 -15.99 0.56
CA ALA A 54 -4.30 -14.78 0.10
C ALA A 54 -3.48 -14.16 1.23
N PHE A 55 -4.03 -14.07 2.45
CA PHE A 55 -3.28 -13.59 3.62
C PHE A 55 -2.08 -14.48 3.93
N GLU A 56 -2.23 -15.81 3.92
CA GLU A 56 -1.14 -16.75 4.19
C GLU A 56 -0.02 -16.60 3.14
N TYR A 57 -0.40 -16.55 1.86
CA TYR A 57 0.55 -16.40 0.78
C TYR A 57 1.28 -15.06 0.84
N PHE A 58 0.55 -13.96 1.07
CA PHE A 58 1.13 -12.63 1.23
C PHE A 58 2.13 -12.60 2.39
N SER A 59 1.75 -13.17 3.54
CA SER A 59 2.61 -13.28 4.72
C SER A 59 3.92 -14.01 4.41
N THR A 60 3.81 -15.15 3.73
CA THR A 60 4.96 -15.98 3.35
C THR A 60 5.90 -15.22 2.41
N ARG A 61 5.35 -14.48 1.44
CA ARG A 61 6.14 -13.65 0.51
C ARG A 61 6.82 -12.47 1.21
N LEU A 62 6.17 -11.88 2.20
CA LEU A 62 6.74 -10.80 3.01
C LEU A 62 7.91 -11.30 3.86
N ALA A 63 7.78 -12.48 4.47
CA ALA A 63 8.87 -13.15 5.18
C ALA A 63 10.05 -13.49 4.26
N ALA A 64 9.78 -14.03 3.07
CA ALA A 64 10.80 -14.35 2.09
C ALA A 64 11.58 -13.10 1.64
N HIS A 65 10.88 -11.98 1.42
CA HIS A 65 11.51 -10.69 1.14
C HIS A 65 12.48 -10.29 2.26
N HIS A 66 12.05 -10.38 3.51
CA HIS A 66 12.89 -10.06 4.67
C HIS A 66 13.93 -11.10 5.07
N ALA A 67 13.95 -12.26 4.41
CA ALA A 67 15.08 -13.18 4.50
C ALA A 67 16.28 -12.74 3.68
N SER A 68 16.04 -11.98 2.61
CA SER A 68 17.08 -11.56 1.67
C SER A 68 17.33 -10.05 1.69
N SER A 69 16.47 -9.28 2.37
CA SER A 69 16.45 -7.83 2.27
C SER A 69 16.17 -7.13 3.60
N GLY A 70 17.04 -6.17 3.95
CA GLY A 70 16.84 -5.25 5.08
C GLY A 70 15.94 -4.05 4.77
N VAL A 71 15.50 -3.87 3.51
CA VAL A 71 14.69 -2.71 3.10
C VAL A 71 13.20 -3.04 3.09
N ALA A 72 12.36 -2.01 3.27
CA ALA A 72 10.91 -2.15 3.16
C ALA A 72 10.48 -2.56 1.74
N LEU A 73 9.34 -3.23 1.65
CA LEU A 73 8.74 -3.66 0.39
C LEU A 73 8.40 -2.44 -0.48
N LYS A 74 8.93 -2.40 -1.71
CA LYS A 74 8.61 -1.36 -2.70
C LYS A 74 7.18 -1.53 -3.23
N LYS A 75 6.61 -0.46 -3.78
CA LYS A 75 5.22 -0.46 -4.30
C LYS A 75 5.00 -1.53 -5.37
N GLU A 76 5.93 -1.65 -6.31
CA GLU A 76 5.84 -2.61 -7.41
C GLU A 76 5.83 -4.06 -6.88
N ASN A 77 6.65 -4.35 -5.86
CA ASN A 77 6.66 -5.67 -5.22
C ASN A 77 5.37 -5.92 -4.42
N PHE A 78 4.83 -4.90 -3.75
CA PHE A 78 3.55 -5.00 -3.05
C PHE A 78 2.43 -5.38 -4.03
N GLU A 79 2.32 -4.68 -5.15
CA GLU A 79 1.35 -4.97 -6.22
C GLU A 79 1.46 -6.40 -6.74
N HIS A 80 2.65 -6.82 -7.16
CA HIS A 80 2.85 -8.17 -7.70
C HIS A 80 2.56 -9.26 -6.66
N ILE A 81 3.01 -9.09 -5.41
CA ILE A 81 2.74 -10.09 -4.37
C ILE A 81 1.25 -10.18 -4.09
N LEU A 82 0.52 -9.05 -4.06
CA LEU A 82 -0.93 -9.05 -3.83
C LEU A 82 -1.68 -9.72 -4.99
N GLU A 83 -1.33 -9.41 -6.24
CA GLU A 83 -1.88 -10.07 -7.43
C GLU A 83 -1.70 -11.59 -7.36
N HIS A 84 -0.49 -12.06 -7.04
CA HIS A 84 -0.20 -13.48 -6.89
C HIS A 84 -0.93 -14.11 -5.70
N SER A 85 -1.12 -13.38 -4.61
CA SER A 85 -1.86 -13.85 -3.43
C SER A 85 -3.31 -14.15 -3.80
N PHE A 86 -3.96 -13.27 -4.57
CA PHE A 86 -5.31 -13.45 -5.09
C PHE A 86 -5.41 -14.56 -6.12
N LYS A 87 -4.49 -14.62 -7.10
CA LYS A 87 -4.46 -15.72 -8.07
C LYS A 87 -4.32 -17.08 -7.40
N ARG A 88 -3.48 -17.18 -6.35
CA ARG A 88 -3.22 -18.43 -5.63
C ARG A 88 -4.42 -18.92 -4.81
N SER A 89 -5.23 -17.99 -4.31
CA SER A 89 -6.51 -18.24 -3.60
C SER A 89 -7.69 -18.48 -4.55
N GLY A 90 -7.47 -18.42 -5.87
CA GLY A 90 -8.48 -18.76 -6.88
C GLY A 90 -9.27 -17.57 -7.43
N HIS A 91 -8.90 -16.34 -7.06
CA HIS A 91 -9.50 -15.12 -7.59
C HIS A 91 -8.93 -14.75 -8.97
N VAL A 92 -9.75 -14.07 -9.78
CA VAL A 92 -9.30 -13.48 -11.05
C VAL A 92 -8.68 -12.12 -10.74
N ALA A 93 -7.35 -12.07 -10.66
CA ALA A 93 -6.62 -10.84 -10.37
C ALA A 93 -5.67 -10.45 -11.51
N SER A 94 -5.53 -9.14 -11.74
CA SER A 94 -4.54 -8.60 -12.67
C SER A 94 -4.08 -7.20 -12.28
N LEU A 95 -2.78 -6.93 -12.42
CA LEU A 95 -2.29 -5.55 -12.37
C LEU A 95 -2.81 -4.74 -13.56
N THR A 96 -3.25 -3.52 -13.31
CA THR A 96 -3.78 -2.63 -14.33
C THR A 96 -2.64 -1.93 -15.08
N GLY A 97 -2.31 -2.43 -16.27
CA GLY A 97 -1.39 -1.76 -17.20
C GLY A 97 -2.07 -0.73 -18.12
N SER A 98 -3.39 -0.56 -17.97
CA SER A 98 -4.25 0.08 -18.98
C SER A 98 -4.25 1.60 -18.88
N MET A 99 -4.04 2.27 -20.02
CA MET A 99 -4.29 3.71 -20.19
C MET A 99 -5.77 4.11 -20.00
N VAL A 100 -6.69 3.14 -19.99
CA VAL A 100 -8.15 3.35 -19.92
C VAL A 100 -8.64 3.44 -18.46
N ASN A 101 -8.01 2.68 -17.54
CA ASN A 101 -8.27 2.75 -16.10
C ASN A 101 -7.12 3.52 -15.43
N ARG A 102 -7.03 4.82 -15.74
CA ARG A 102 -6.12 5.70 -14.99
C ARG A 102 -6.51 5.59 -13.51
N GLY A 103 -5.55 5.36 -12.62
CA GLY A 103 -5.76 5.43 -11.16
C GLY A 103 -5.85 4.13 -10.39
N ALA A 104 -6.41 3.05 -10.94
CA ALA A 104 -6.37 1.73 -10.31
C ALA A 104 -4.99 1.08 -10.52
N ASP A 105 -4.53 0.32 -9.52
CA ASP A 105 -3.25 -0.42 -9.54
C ASP A 105 -3.48 -1.95 -9.65
N LEU A 106 -4.62 -2.46 -9.15
CA LEU A 106 -4.98 -3.87 -9.14
C LEU A 106 -6.48 -4.04 -9.40
N GLU A 107 -6.86 -5.03 -10.21
CA GLU A 107 -8.24 -5.51 -10.37
C GLU A 107 -8.36 -6.92 -9.82
N VAL A 108 -9.40 -7.20 -9.02
CA VAL A 108 -9.72 -8.54 -8.47
C VAL A 108 -11.20 -8.81 -8.59
N ASP A 109 -11.58 -9.87 -9.30
CA ASP A 109 -12.97 -10.27 -9.56
C ASP A 109 -13.84 -9.11 -10.10
N GLY A 110 -13.26 -8.29 -10.97
CA GLY A 110 -13.91 -7.12 -11.56
C GLY A 110 -13.95 -5.87 -10.66
N HIS A 111 -13.38 -5.92 -9.46
CA HIS A 111 -13.31 -4.77 -8.55
C HIS A 111 -11.93 -4.11 -8.64
N ALA A 112 -11.91 -2.78 -8.80
CA ALA A 112 -10.69 -2.01 -8.98
C ALA A 112 -10.17 -1.40 -7.67
N TYR A 113 -8.86 -1.48 -7.43
CA TYR A 113 -8.19 -1.05 -6.20
C TYR A 113 -7.01 -0.13 -6.51
N SER A 114 -6.82 0.92 -5.71
CA SER A 114 -5.55 1.66 -5.67
C SER A 114 -4.69 1.17 -4.51
N LEU A 115 -3.41 0.97 -4.78
CA LEU A 115 -2.41 0.47 -3.85
C LEU A 115 -1.36 1.56 -3.57
N LYS A 116 -1.10 1.83 -2.30
CA LYS A 116 -0.14 2.83 -1.83
C LYS A 116 0.85 2.21 -0.85
N THR A 117 2.01 2.83 -0.70
CA THR A 117 3.01 2.44 0.32
C THR A 117 3.51 3.64 1.10
N GLU A 118 3.87 3.43 2.36
CA GLU A 118 4.56 4.42 3.20
C GLU A 118 5.66 3.74 4.00
N ALA A 119 6.91 4.11 3.75
CA ALA A 119 8.08 3.53 4.41
C ALA A 119 9.17 4.59 4.70
N ALA A 120 8.77 5.86 4.84
CA ALA A 120 9.71 6.95 5.09
C ALA A 120 10.42 6.76 6.44
N ALA A 121 11.71 7.12 6.50
CA ALA A 121 12.46 7.13 7.74
C ALA A 121 11.79 8.08 8.76
N GLY A 122 11.52 7.58 9.96
CA GLY A 122 10.85 8.35 11.01
C GLY A 122 9.37 8.63 10.75
N LEU A 123 8.69 7.81 9.93
CA LEU A 123 7.24 7.95 9.74
C LEU A 123 6.50 7.90 11.09
N ASN A 124 5.42 8.67 11.20
CA ASN A 124 4.63 8.74 12.41
C ASN A 124 3.60 7.59 12.44
N PRO A 125 3.63 6.68 13.43
CA PRO A 125 2.67 5.58 13.50
C PRO A 125 1.21 6.05 13.52
N LYS A 126 0.94 7.23 14.10
CA LYS A 126 -0.40 7.81 14.27
C LYS A 126 -0.88 8.65 13.09
N LYS A 127 -0.03 8.92 12.10
CA LYS A 127 -0.34 9.82 10.99
C LYS A 127 0.16 9.27 9.67
N ILE A 128 -0.75 9.11 8.72
CA ILE A 128 -0.49 8.56 7.38
C ILE A 128 -0.16 9.69 6.41
N THR A 129 0.84 9.47 5.55
CA THR A 129 1.16 10.32 4.40
C THR A 129 1.05 9.53 3.10
N ILE A 130 0.06 9.89 2.28
CA ILE A 130 -0.03 9.42 0.88
C ILE A 130 0.74 10.44 0.04
N SER A 131 2.02 10.13 -0.21
CA SER A 131 2.97 11.02 -0.89
C SER A 131 2.61 11.34 -2.35
N LYS A 132 1.74 10.53 -2.95
CA LYS A 132 1.19 10.69 -4.30
C LYS A 132 -0.18 9.99 -4.38
N LEU A 133 -1.23 10.77 -4.17
CA LEU A 133 -2.60 10.32 -4.42
C LEU A 133 -2.81 10.18 -5.94
N MET A 134 -2.56 11.28 -6.66
CA MET A 134 -2.70 11.39 -8.11
C MET A 134 -1.66 12.34 -8.71
N GLU A 135 -1.44 12.21 -10.02
CA GLU A 135 -0.77 13.22 -10.84
C GLU A 135 -1.67 14.44 -11.01
N ALA A 136 -1.06 15.63 -11.02
CA ALA A 136 -1.78 16.89 -10.96
C ALA A 136 -1.02 18.03 -11.65
N ARG A 137 -0.76 17.85 -12.95
CA ARG A 137 -0.22 18.91 -13.83
C ARG A 137 -1.00 20.22 -13.76
N TRP A 138 -2.32 20.11 -13.64
CA TRP A 138 -3.26 21.22 -13.56
C TRP A 138 -2.98 22.18 -12.39
N ILE A 139 -2.20 21.79 -11.37
CA ILE A 139 -1.83 22.67 -10.26
C ILE A 139 -1.02 23.88 -10.76
N ARG A 140 -0.22 23.73 -11.81
CA ARG A 140 0.57 24.83 -12.40
C ARG A 140 -0.28 25.84 -13.15
N ASP A 141 -1.49 25.45 -13.53
CA ASP A 141 -2.42 26.27 -14.30
C ASP A 141 -3.40 27.03 -13.39
N LEU A 142 -3.20 27.00 -12.07
CA LEU A 142 -3.97 27.82 -11.13
C LEU A 142 -3.54 29.28 -11.24
N ASP A 143 -4.45 30.16 -11.64
CA ASP A 143 -4.22 31.61 -11.68
C ASP A 143 -4.18 32.20 -10.25
N SER A 144 -5.00 31.66 -9.36
CA SER A 144 -5.09 32.07 -7.96
C SER A 144 -5.43 30.90 -7.03
N HIS A 145 -5.24 31.11 -5.72
CA HIS A 145 -5.68 30.13 -4.71
C HIS A 145 -7.20 29.97 -4.65
N ALA A 146 -7.96 30.97 -5.14
CA ALA A 146 -9.42 30.91 -5.19
C ALA A 146 -9.93 29.90 -6.24
N ASP A 147 -9.10 29.50 -7.20
CA ASP A 147 -9.44 28.50 -8.21
C ASP A 147 -9.23 27.06 -7.71
N ALA A 148 -8.49 26.89 -6.61
CA ALA A 148 -8.10 25.59 -6.09
C ALA A 148 -9.30 24.72 -5.64
N PRO A 149 -10.32 25.23 -4.93
CA PRO A 149 -11.47 24.43 -4.50
C PRO A 149 -12.17 23.70 -5.64
N GLU A 150 -12.48 24.40 -6.74
CA GLU A 150 -13.21 23.82 -7.86
C GLU A 150 -12.36 22.78 -8.60
N GLN A 151 -11.07 23.06 -8.84
CA GLN A 151 -10.16 22.08 -9.44
C GLN A 151 -9.98 20.86 -8.57
N VAL A 152 -9.84 21.03 -7.25
CA VAL A 152 -9.74 19.92 -6.30
C VAL A 152 -11.02 19.08 -6.32
N ARG A 153 -12.19 19.69 -6.21
CA ARG A 153 -13.48 18.99 -6.26
C ARG A 153 -13.62 18.19 -7.54
N MET A 154 -13.45 18.84 -8.70
CA MET A 154 -13.58 18.18 -9.99
C MET A 154 -12.57 17.04 -10.17
N ARG A 155 -11.28 17.28 -9.90
CA ARG A 155 -10.21 16.34 -10.24
C ARG A 155 -10.04 15.23 -9.21
N VAL A 156 -10.06 15.57 -7.91
CA VAL A 156 -9.85 14.58 -6.85
C VAL A 156 -11.07 13.68 -6.74
N LEU A 157 -12.29 14.21 -6.76
CA LEU A 157 -13.48 13.35 -6.67
C LEU A 157 -13.60 12.45 -7.90
N SER A 158 -13.34 12.96 -9.10
CA SER A 158 -13.31 12.14 -10.32
C SER A 158 -12.26 11.02 -10.21
N HIS A 159 -11.06 11.33 -9.72
CA HIS A 159 -10.01 10.33 -9.52
C HIS A 159 -10.41 9.25 -8.50
N LEU A 160 -11.08 9.64 -7.40
CA LEU A 160 -11.57 8.68 -6.42
C LEU A 160 -12.61 7.73 -7.02
N GLN A 161 -13.32 8.08 -8.10
CA GLN A 161 -14.27 7.17 -8.77
C GLN A 161 -13.60 6.10 -9.64
N GLU A 162 -12.30 6.20 -9.91
CA GLU A 162 -11.57 5.25 -10.79
C GLU A 162 -11.32 3.88 -10.14
N TYR A 163 -11.53 3.78 -8.83
CA TYR A 163 -11.35 2.56 -8.05
C TYR A 163 -12.34 2.53 -6.89
N GLU A 164 -12.65 1.33 -6.42
CA GLU A 164 -13.61 1.12 -5.35
C GLU A 164 -13.00 1.41 -3.98
N ARG A 165 -11.78 0.94 -3.74
CA ARG A 165 -11.10 1.04 -2.44
C ARG A 165 -9.63 1.37 -2.62
N ILE A 166 -9.04 1.95 -1.57
CA ILE A 166 -7.62 2.30 -1.53
C ILE A 166 -6.99 1.53 -0.37
N PHE A 167 -5.95 0.77 -0.65
CA PHE A 167 -5.16 0.09 0.36
C PHE A 167 -3.75 0.65 0.44
N MET A 168 -3.24 0.70 1.66
CA MET A 168 -1.91 1.20 1.96
C MET A 168 -1.13 0.21 2.80
N LEU A 169 0.02 -0.20 2.29
CA LEU A 169 0.99 -0.98 3.05
C LEU A 169 2.01 -0.02 3.69
N ARG A 170 1.94 0.10 5.02
CA ARG A 170 2.85 0.95 5.80
C ARG A 170 3.93 0.08 6.42
N SER A 171 5.18 0.52 6.36
CA SER A 171 6.34 -0.19 6.93
C SER A 171 7.12 0.71 7.86
N TYR A 172 7.24 0.33 9.13
CA TYR A 172 8.03 1.04 10.13
C TYR A 172 8.73 0.07 11.06
N GLY A 173 9.79 0.51 11.72
CA GLY A 173 10.60 -0.37 12.58
C GLY A 173 12.04 0.13 12.70
N ASN A 174 12.92 -0.78 13.07
CA ASN A 174 14.34 -0.52 13.25
C ASN A 174 15.18 -1.49 12.39
N GLU A 175 16.48 -1.57 12.66
CA GLU A 175 17.40 -2.43 11.92
C GLU A 175 17.16 -3.93 12.16
N GLN A 176 16.54 -4.30 13.29
CA GLN A 176 16.34 -5.70 13.69
C GLN A 176 14.93 -6.21 13.36
N ARG A 177 13.92 -5.35 13.48
CA ARG A 177 12.51 -5.70 13.24
C ARG A 177 11.83 -4.68 12.34
N VAL A 178 10.94 -5.20 11.51
CA VAL A 178 10.03 -4.40 10.68
C VAL A 178 8.60 -4.80 10.95
N ARG A 179 7.75 -3.78 11.10
CA ARG A 179 6.31 -3.91 11.19
C ARG A 179 5.67 -3.46 9.89
N TYR A 180 4.71 -4.24 9.42
CA TYR A 180 3.83 -3.88 8.33
C TYR A 180 2.40 -3.74 8.83
N ASP A 181 1.73 -2.66 8.44
CA ASP A 181 0.29 -2.49 8.60
C ASP A 181 -0.34 -2.39 7.19
N LEU A 182 -1.30 -3.26 6.89
CA LEU A 182 -2.19 -3.10 5.73
C LEU A 182 -3.44 -2.34 6.16
N ARG A 183 -3.57 -1.09 5.73
CA ARG A 183 -4.69 -0.21 6.08
C ARG A 183 -5.51 0.15 4.87
N GLU A 184 -6.80 0.31 5.09
CA GLU A 184 -7.68 0.92 4.10
C GLU A 184 -7.73 2.43 4.32
N ILE A 185 -7.64 3.18 3.22
CA ILE A 185 -7.83 4.63 3.21
C ILE A 185 -9.27 4.90 2.76
N PRO A 186 -10.17 5.34 3.65
CA PRO A 186 -11.56 5.52 3.27
C PRO A 186 -11.74 6.69 2.30
N LYS A 187 -12.40 6.42 1.17
CA LYS A 187 -12.65 7.43 0.13
C LYS A 187 -13.57 8.53 0.60
N ASP A 188 -14.53 8.24 1.46
CA ASP A 188 -15.44 9.21 2.08
C ASP A 188 -14.68 10.24 2.93
N VAL A 189 -13.66 9.80 3.68
CA VAL A 189 -12.76 10.71 4.40
C VAL A 189 -12.01 11.60 3.41
N LEU A 190 -11.44 11.04 2.34
CA LEU A 190 -10.75 11.84 1.32
C LEU A 190 -11.71 12.78 0.56
N ALA A 191 -12.96 12.39 0.36
CA ALA A 191 -13.98 13.17 -0.34
C ALA A 191 -14.40 14.44 0.41
N LEU A 192 -14.08 14.56 1.71
CA LEU A 192 -14.27 15.80 2.49
C LEU A 192 -13.56 17.03 1.90
N VAL A 193 -12.64 16.84 0.94
CA VAL A 193 -12.11 17.95 0.12
C VAL A 193 -13.20 18.74 -0.63
N GLU A 194 -14.39 18.15 -0.84
CA GLU A 194 -15.50 18.82 -1.52
C GLU A 194 -16.02 20.06 -0.80
N HIS A 195 -15.80 20.13 0.51
CA HIS A 195 -16.23 21.21 1.40
C HIS A 195 -15.19 22.32 1.56
N LEU A 196 -14.04 22.21 0.90
CA LEU A 196 -13.02 23.25 0.94
C LEU A 196 -13.51 24.49 0.19
N GLU A 197 -13.27 25.65 0.77
CA GLU A 197 -13.59 26.97 0.23
C GLU A 197 -12.28 27.74 -0.07
N PRO A 198 -12.34 28.84 -0.85
CA PRO A 198 -11.14 29.63 -1.21
C PRO A 198 -10.28 30.02 0.00
N ASP A 199 -10.90 30.40 1.11
CA ASP A 199 -10.22 30.86 2.32
C ASP A 199 -9.49 29.75 3.08
N ASP A 200 -9.76 28.47 2.79
CA ASP A 200 -9.03 27.34 3.37
C ASP A 200 -7.64 27.15 2.76
N PHE A 201 -7.43 27.70 1.56
CA PHE A 201 -6.17 27.56 0.82
C PHE A 201 -5.21 28.72 1.12
N GLY A 202 -3.94 28.37 1.30
CA GLY A 202 -2.88 29.37 1.34
C GLY A 202 -2.66 30.05 -0.01
N ARG A 203 -1.93 31.17 0.00
CA ARG A 203 -1.45 31.80 -1.25
C ARG A 203 -0.62 30.80 -2.07
N LEU A 204 -0.70 30.93 -3.39
CA LEU A 204 0.12 30.14 -4.29
C LEU A 204 1.61 30.38 -4.02
N THR A 205 2.38 29.29 -4.01
CA THR A 205 3.84 29.33 -3.98
C THR A 205 4.38 29.74 -5.34
N LYS A 206 5.68 30.06 -5.43
CA LYS A 206 6.35 30.36 -6.72
C LYS A 206 6.23 29.24 -7.75
N ALA A 207 6.06 28.00 -7.28
CA ALA A 207 5.89 26.83 -8.14
C ALA A 207 4.42 26.50 -8.44
N GLY A 208 3.47 27.40 -8.11
CA GLY A 208 2.03 27.20 -8.31
C GLY A 208 1.33 26.33 -7.25
N GLY A 209 2.07 25.74 -6.31
CA GLY A 209 1.48 24.88 -5.27
C GLY A 209 0.75 25.65 -4.17
N THR A 210 -0.17 24.99 -3.46
CA THR A 210 -0.88 25.46 -2.26
C THR A 210 -1.35 24.27 -1.41
N GLY A 211 -2.13 24.49 -0.36
CA GLY A 211 -2.76 23.41 0.40
C GLY A 211 -3.72 23.92 1.46
N ALA A 212 -4.57 23.00 1.94
CA ALA A 212 -5.65 23.27 2.87
C ALA A 212 -5.74 22.18 3.94
N ASN A 213 -6.23 22.53 5.14
CA ASN A 213 -6.57 21.53 6.16
C ASN A 213 -7.99 21.04 5.91
N VAL A 214 -8.18 19.73 5.84
CA VAL A 214 -9.51 19.12 5.72
C VAL A 214 -9.99 18.73 7.11
N MET A 215 -11.19 19.15 7.44
CA MET A 215 -11.76 19.02 8.78
C MET A 215 -12.89 17.97 8.78
N MET A 216 -12.96 17.18 9.84
CA MET A 216 -14.04 16.22 10.11
C MET A 216 -14.44 16.36 11.58
N ASN A 217 -15.71 16.64 11.85
CA ASN A 217 -16.25 16.80 13.21
C ASN A 217 -15.44 17.78 14.08
N GLY A 218 -15.04 18.92 13.50
CA GLY A 218 -14.27 19.96 14.19
C GLY A 218 -12.79 19.62 14.47
N ARG A 219 -12.29 18.49 13.97
CA ARG A 219 -10.88 18.10 14.06
C ARG A 219 -10.26 17.98 12.68
N LYS A 220 -8.95 18.21 12.58
CA LYS A 220 -8.22 18.02 11.32
C LYS A 220 -8.14 16.53 10.99
N ALA A 221 -8.78 16.13 9.89
CA ALA A 221 -8.69 14.78 9.35
C ALA A 221 -7.34 14.58 8.66
N PHE A 222 -6.98 15.49 7.76
CA PHE A 222 -5.69 15.52 7.06
C PHE A 222 -5.39 16.92 6.52
N ARG A 223 -4.23 17.10 5.89
CA ARG A 223 -3.92 18.27 5.06
C ARG A 223 -3.76 17.83 3.62
N LEU A 224 -4.55 18.45 2.74
CA LEU A 224 -4.40 18.38 1.30
C LEU A 224 -3.23 19.28 0.89
N VAL A 225 -2.29 18.74 0.12
CA VAL A 225 -1.16 19.51 -0.42
C VAL A 225 -1.17 19.38 -1.94
N LEU A 226 -1.29 20.52 -2.61
CA LEU A 226 -1.18 20.67 -4.05
C LEU A 226 0.27 21.09 -4.35
N ASP A 227 1.09 20.14 -4.75
CA ASP A 227 2.52 20.38 -5.00
C ASP A 227 2.77 20.66 -6.48
N GLY A 228 2.91 21.94 -6.84
CA GLY A 228 3.21 22.35 -8.21
C GLY A 228 4.67 22.11 -8.63
N SER A 229 5.58 21.83 -7.70
CA SER A 229 6.98 21.54 -8.03
C SER A 229 7.15 20.18 -8.72
N VAL A 230 6.41 19.18 -8.23
CA VAL A 230 6.43 17.80 -8.74
C VAL A 230 5.05 17.33 -9.22
N GLU A 231 4.13 18.27 -9.46
CA GLU A 231 2.83 18.05 -10.13
C GLU A 231 2.00 16.92 -9.50
N LYS A 232 1.84 16.91 -8.17
CA LYS A 232 1.10 15.84 -7.48
C LYS A 232 0.21 16.34 -6.36
N VAL A 233 -0.85 15.58 -6.08
CA VAL A 233 -1.65 15.73 -4.86
C VAL A 233 -1.09 14.83 -3.76
N THR A 234 -0.83 15.40 -2.59
CA THR A 234 -0.40 14.68 -1.39
C THR A 234 -1.45 14.80 -0.29
N ILE A 235 -1.73 13.68 0.37
CA ILE A 235 -2.51 13.66 1.62
C ILE A 235 -1.51 13.50 2.76
N SER A 236 -1.47 14.48 3.66
CA SER A 236 -0.51 14.50 4.76
C SER A 236 -1.18 14.56 6.11
N GLY A 237 -0.65 13.81 7.07
CA GLY A 237 -1.16 13.84 8.44
C GLY A 237 -2.57 13.26 8.57
N LEU A 238 -2.95 12.32 7.71
CA LEU A 238 -4.22 11.60 7.81
C LEU A 238 -4.24 10.79 9.10
N ASP A 239 -5.29 10.97 9.90
CA ASP A 239 -5.42 10.26 11.16
C ASP A 239 -5.55 8.75 10.94
N VAL A 240 -4.68 7.98 11.60
CA VAL A 240 -4.66 6.52 11.47
C VAL A 240 -5.93 5.88 12.01
N GLU A 241 -6.60 6.52 12.98
CA GLU A 241 -7.86 6.03 13.56
C GLU A 241 -9.03 6.09 12.57
N LEU A 242 -8.91 6.92 11.53
CA LEU A 242 -9.86 6.97 10.43
C LEU A 242 -9.58 5.86 9.40
N CYS A 243 -8.48 5.12 9.50
CA CYS A 243 -8.01 4.18 8.48
C CYS A 243 -8.02 2.74 9.02
N PRO A 244 -9.05 1.94 8.71
CA PRO A 244 -9.18 0.59 9.25
C PRO A 244 -7.96 -0.27 9.00
N LEU A 245 -7.52 -0.99 10.04
CA LEU A 245 -6.45 -1.99 9.92
C LEU A 245 -7.06 -3.32 9.46
N HIS A 246 -6.55 -3.83 8.34
CA HIS A 246 -6.95 -5.12 7.77
C HIS A 246 -6.08 -6.26 8.30
N ALA A 247 -4.78 -6.03 8.31
CA ALA A 247 -3.79 -7.00 8.75
C ALA A 247 -2.51 -6.31 9.22
N TRP A 248 -1.74 -7.01 10.05
CA TRP A 248 -0.39 -6.58 10.41
C TRP A 248 0.57 -7.75 10.56
N TRP A 249 1.87 -7.44 10.42
CA TRP A 249 2.98 -8.38 10.54
C TRP A 249 4.15 -7.73 11.28
N GLU A 250 4.87 -8.52 12.08
CA GLU A 250 6.19 -8.19 12.59
C GLU A 250 7.20 -9.27 12.19
N LEU A 251 8.28 -8.84 11.54
CA LEU A 251 9.29 -9.71 10.96
C LEU A 251 10.68 -9.29 11.41
N GLY A 252 11.56 -10.27 11.60
CA GLY A 252 13.00 -10.01 11.73
C GLY A 252 13.59 -9.54 10.41
N ARG A 253 14.50 -8.56 10.45
CA ARG A 253 15.34 -8.20 9.30
C ARG A 253 16.58 -9.11 9.26
N PRO A 254 17.23 -9.26 8.09
CA PRO A 254 18.56 -9.85 8.04
C PRO A 254 19.50 -8.94 8.84
N GLY A 255 20.27 -9.52 9.75
CA GLY A 255 21.35 -8.83 10.47
C GLY A 255 22.55 -8.57 9.57
#